data_AF-A0A9D6M2A0-F1
#
_entry.id   AF-A0A9D6M2A0-F1
#
_cell.length_a   1.000
_cell.length_b   1.000
_cell.length_c   1.000
_cell.angle_alpha   90.00
_cell.angle_beta   90.00
_cell.angle_gamma   90.00
#
_symmetry.space_group_name_H-M   'P 1'
#
loop_
_entity.id
_entity.type
_entity.pdbx_description
1 polymer ?
#
loop_
_entity_poly.entity_id
_entity_poly.type
_entity_poly.pdbx_seq_one_letter_code
_entity_poly.pdbx_strand_id
1 'polypeptide(L)'
;MQIDKFTKACLLAIVILLTILVVKPVFEARESYAAKTVQYEVVDSTLNPDNANKVLNEQAKNGWELVAVSGDGGYGMHYIFKR
;
A
#
# COMPACT_ATOMS: atom_id res chain seq x y z
N MET A 1 -5.11 -43.90 -36.02
CA MET A 1 -4.03 -43.49 -35.10
C MET A 1 -4.63 -43.53 -33.69
N GLN A 2 -4.41 -44.62 -32.95
CA GLN A 2 -4.92 -44.70 -31.57
C GLN A 2 -4.05 -43.81 -30.69
N ILE A 3 -4.68 -42.90 -29.95
CA ILE A 3 -3.97 -42.04 -29.00
C ILE A 3 -3.60 -42.90 -27.80
N ASP A 4 -2.29 -43.06 -27.57
CA ASP A 4 -1.76 -43.80 -26.43
C ASP A 4 -2.29 -43.24 -25.11
N LYS A 5 -2.50 -44.13 -24.13
CA LYS A 5 -2.99 -43.76 -22.79
C LYS A 5 -2.10 -42.70 -22.13
N PHE A 6 -0.80 -42.73 -22.43
CA PHE A 6 0.18 -41.74 -21.99
C PHE A 6 -0.10 -40.34 -22.57
N THR A 7 -0.36 -40.25 -23.87
CA THR A 7 -0.71 -38.99 -24.54
C THR A 7 -2.02 -38.41 -24.00
N LYS A 8 -3.00 -39.26 -23.69
CA LYS A 8 -4.24 -38.82 -23.03
C LYS A 8 -3.98 -38.27 -21.63
N ALA A 9 -3.12 -38.92 -20.84
CA ALA A 9 -2.76 -38.45 -19.50
C ALA A 9 -2.03 -37.09 -19.54
N CYS A 10 -1.09 -36.91 -20.47
CA CYS A 10 -0.43 -35.63 -20.68
C CYS A 10 -1.40 -34.51 -21.09
N LEU A 11 -2.31 -34.78 -22.03
CA LEU A 11 -3.33 -33.83 -22.44
C LEU A 11 -4.24 -33.42 -21.27
N LEU A 12 -4.67 -34.40 -20.46
CA LEU A 12 -5.49 -34.13 -19.28
C LEU A 12 -4.76 -33.24 -18.28
N ALA A 13 -3.48 -33.51 -18.02
CA ALA A 13 -2.66 -32.70 -17.13
C ALA A 13 -2.50 -31.25 -17.62
N ILE A 14 -2.27 -31.06 -18.93
CA ILE A 14 -2.17 -29.73 -19.54
C ILE A 14 -3.49 -28.96 -19.41
N VAL A 15 -4.63 -29.61 -19.68
CA VAL A 15 -5.95 -28.98 -19.55
C VAL A 15 -6.22 -28.56 -18.10
N ILE A 16 -5.87 -29.39 -17.12
CA ILE A 16 -6.03 -29.07 -15.70
C ILE A 16 -5.15 -27.86 -15.33
N LEU A 17 -3.88 -27.85 -15.73
CA LEU A 17 -2.96 -26.75 -15.45
C LEU A 17 -3.44 -25.42 -16.07
N LEU A 18 -3.93 -25.46 -17.31
CA LEU A 18 -4.51 -24.29 -17.98
C LEU A 18 -5.76 -23.79 -17.26
N THR A 19 -6.61 -24.70 -16.80
CA THR A 19 -7.82 -24.33 -16.05
C THR A 19 -7.45 -23.62 -14.74
N ILE A 20 -6.45 -24.13 -14.02
CA ILE A 20 -5.95 -23.49 -12.79
C ILE A 20 -5.39 -22.09 -13.09
N LEU A 21 -4.61 -21.93 -14.17
CA LEU A 21 -4.06 -20.63 -14.56
C LEU A 21 -5.13 -19.58 -14.89
N VAL A 22 -6.20 -19.98 -15.58
CA VAL A 22 -7.32 -19.09 -15.93
C VAL A 22 -8.13 -18.70 -14.69
N VAL A 23 -8.25 -19.62 -13.73
CA VAL A 23 -9.08 -19.47 -12.54
C VAL A 23 -8.35 -18.75 -11.38
N LYS A 24 -7.02 -18.85 -11.32
CA LYS A 24 -6.16 -18.18 -10.32
C LYS A 24 -6.41 -16.66 -10.19
N PRO A 25 -6.45 -15.85 -11.28
CA PRO A 25 -6.69 -14.40 -11.16
C PRO A 25 -8.11 -14.03 -10.71
N VAL A 26 -9.06 -14.98 -10.68
CA VAL A 26 -10.42 -14.77 -10.17
C VAL A 26 -10.48 -14.99 -8.65
N PHE A 27 -9.63 -15.87 -8.11
CA PHE A 27 -9.57 -16.19 -6.68
C PHE A 27 -8.48 -15.47 -5.91
N GLU A 28 -7.48 -14.93 -6.59
CA GLU A 28 -6.69 -13.85 -6.03
C GLU A 28 -7.66 -12.68 -5.87
N ALA A 29 -8.13 -12.48 -4.63
CA ALA A 29 -8.68 -11.21 -4.21
C ALA A 29 -7.65 -10.17 -4.64
N ARG A 30 -7.87 -9.55 -5.80
CA ARG A 30 -7.22 -8.30 -6.12
C ARG A 30 -7.54 -7.45 -4.92
N GLU A 31 -6.55 -7.19 -4.07
CA GLU A 31 -6.68 -6.10 -3.13
C GLU A 31 -7.09 -4.94 -4.01
N SER A 32 -8.35 -4.53 -3.85
CA SER A 32 -8.84 -3.42 -4.61
C SER A 32 -7.97 -2.27 -4.12
N TYR A 33 -7.02 -1.84 -4.94
CA TYR A 33 -6.42 -0.50 -4.87
C TYR A 33 -7.50 0.59 -5.07
N ALA A 34 -8.78 0.27 -4.90
CA ALA A 34 -9.87 1.20 -4.69
C ALA A 34 -9.58 1.95 -3.38
N ALA A 35 -8.74 2.96 -3.53
CA ALA A 35 -8.50 4.04 -2.60
C ALA A 35 -8.31 3.57 -1.16
N LYS A 36 -7.10 3.12 -0.84
CA LYS A 36 -6.55 3.52 0.45
C LYS A 36 -6.41 5.04 0.34
N THR A 37 -7.47 5.78 0.72
CA THR A 37 -7.51 7.24 0.62
C THR A 37 -6.57 7.78 1.67
N VAL A 38 -5.27 7.72 1.36
CA VAL A 38 -4.23 8.27 2.22
C VAL A 38 -4.41 9.78 2.17
N GLN A 39 -4.89 10.35 3.26
CA GLN A 39 -4.99 11.79 3.41
C GLN A 39 -3.65 12.30 3.89
N TYR A 40 -3.20 13.42 3.34
CA TYR A 40 -1.98 14.09 3.76
C TYR A 40 -2.33 15.43 4.39
N GLU A 41 -1.66 15.76 5.49
CA GLU A 41 -1.76 17.05 6.15
C GLU A 41 -0.36 17.64 6.31
N VAL A 42 -0.21 18.93 6.02
CA VAL A 42 1.03 19.68 6.23
C VAL A 42 0.78 20.69 7.35
N VAL A 43 1.60 20.64 8.39
CA VAL A 43 1.51 21.54 9.53
C VAL A 43 2.78 22.36 9.64
N ASP A 44 2.63 23.67 9.60
CA ASP A 44 3.74 24.62 9.75
C ASP A 44 3.94 24.93 11.23
N SER A 45 5.18 24.78 11.71
CA SER A 45 5.59 25.18 13.05
C SER A 45 6.70 26.21 12.97
N THR A 46 6.61 27.24 13.81
CA THR A 46 7.75 28.11 14.10
C THR A 46 8.87 27.33 14.79
N LEU A 47 10.11 27.82 14.70
CA LEU A 47 11.32 27.27 15.33
C LEU A 47 11.31 27.42 16.87
N ASN A 48 10.25 26.92 17.51
CA ASN A 48 10.22 26.74 18.95
C ASN A 48 10.21 25.23 19.25
N PRO A 49 11.25 24.66 19.88
CA PRO A 49 11.32 23.23 20.17
C PRO A 49 10.16 22.73 21.05
N ASP A 50 9.59 23.59 21.89
CA ASP A 50 8.41 23.25 22.71
C ASP A 50 7.13 23.09 21.86
N ASN A 51 7.04 23.81 20.72
CA ASN A 51 5.93 23.68 19.79
C ASN A 51 6.01 22.41 18.95
N ALA A 52 7.22 21.97 18.58
CA ALA A 52 7.41 20.77 17.77
C ALA A 52 6.82 19.52 18.45
N ASN A 53 7.14 19.31 19.73
CA ASN A 53 6.62 18.18 20.50
C ASN A 53 5.11 18.25 20.69
N LYS A 54 4.56 19.46 20.84
CA LYS A 54 3.11 19.66 20.95
C LYS A 54 2.39 19.27 19.67
N VAL A 55 2.86 19.73 18.50
CA VAL A 55 2.29 19.40 17.19
C VAL A 55 2.33 17.89 16.93
N LEU A 56 3.47 17.24 17.21
CA LEU A 56 3.61 15.79 17.03
C LEU A 56 2.66 15.01 17.94
N ASN A 57 2.54 15.40 19.21
CA ASN A 57 1.65 14.73 20.16
C ASN A 57 0.16 14.93 19.82
N GLU A 58 -0.24 16.13 19.41
CA GLU A 58 -1.61 16.41 18.99
C GLU A 58 -1.99 15.60 17.74
N GLN A 59 -1.11 15.54 16.75
CA GLN A 59 -1.37 14.80 15.52
C GLN A 59 -1.35 13.28 15.73
N ALA A 60 -0.42 12.76 16.54
CA ALA A 60 -0.43 11.36 16.95
C ALA A 60 -1.73 10.96 17.68
N LYS A 61 -2.25 11.83 18.56
CA LYS A 61 -3.54 11.62 19.25
C LYS A 61 -4.72 11.57 18.28
N ASN A 62 -4.65 12.31 17.18
CA ASN A 62 -5.67 12.35 16.12
C ASN A 62 -5.52 11.20 15.10
N GLY A 63 -4.56 10.28 15.31
CA GLY A 63 -4.36 9.12 14.45
C GLY A 63 -3.54 9.41 13.19
N TRP A 64 -2.84 10.54 13.14
CA TRP A 64 -1.96 10.90 12.03
C TRP A 64 -0.54 10.36 12.25
N GLU A 65 0.05 9.82 11.19
CA GLU A 65 1.43 9.32 11.20
C GLU A 65 2.37 10.33 10.55
N LEU A 66 3.48 10.67 11.22
CA LEU A 66 4.50 11.54 10.65
C LEU A 66 5.24 10.83 9.50
N VAL A 67 5.33 11.50 8.35
CA VAL A 67 5.96 10.98 7.12
C VAL A 67 7.26 11.71 6.81
N ALA A 68 7.26 13.02 6.95
CA ALA A 68 8.42 13.84 6.64
C ALA A 68 8.44 15.12 7.45
N VAL A 69 9.65 15.66 7.63
CA VAL A 69 9.89 16.96 8.23
C VAL A 69 10.79 17.74 7.30
N SER A 70 10.38 18.95 6.90
CA SER A 70 11.18 19.84 6.06
C SER A 70 11.33 21.20 6.72
N GLY A 71 12.55 21.72 6.79
CA GLY A 71 12.81 23.07 7.32
C GLY A 71 12.82 24.13 6.23
N ASP A 72 12.22 25.29 6.50
CA ASP A 72 12.26 26.45 5.61
C ASP A 72 13.36 27.42 6.05
N GLY A 73 14.60 27.15 5.65
CA GLY A 73 15.70 28.13 5.65
C GLY A 73 16.04 28.82 6.99
N GLY A 74 15.58 28.30 8.13
CA GLY A 74 15.77 28.91 9.45
C GLY A 74 14.59 29.74 9.97
N TYR A 75 13.40 29.65 9.35
CA TYR A 75 12.17 30.35 9.79
C TYR A 75 11.07 29.41 10.33
N GLY A 76 11.10 28.13 9.98
CA GLY A 76 10.12 27.17 10.46
C GLY A 76 10.40 25.72 10.05
N MET A 77 9.59 24.81 10.58
CA MET A 77 9.57 23.38 10.26
C MET A 77 8.17 23.01 9.77
N HIS A 78 8.09 22.32 8.64
CA HIS A 78 6.88 21.73 8.10
C HIS A 78 6.85 20.25 8.44
N TYR A 79 5.76 19.79 9.04
CA TYR A 79 5.52 18.40 9.34
C TYR A 79 4.48 17.85 8.38
N ILE A 80 4.83 16.79 7.66
CA ILE A 80 3.92 16.11 6.73
C ILE A 80 3.43 14.85 7.41
N PHE A 81 2.10 14.74 7.56
CA PHE A 81 1.43 13.59 8.14
C PHE A 81 0.60 12.83 7.11
N LYS A 82 0.30 11.56 7.40
CA LYS A 82 -0.63 10.73 6.64
C LYS A 82 -1.64 10.00 7.54
N ARG A 83 -2.82 9.68 7.01
CA ARG A 83 -3.79 8.75 7.60
C ARG A 83 -4.51 7.96 6.51
#